data_AF-A0A4Q1K7W4-F1
#
_entry.id   AF-A0A4Q1K7W4-F1
#
_cell.length_a   1.000
_cell.length_b   1.000
_cell.length_c   1.000
_cell.angle_alpha   90.00
_cell.angle_beta   90.00
_cell.angle_gamma   90.00
#
_symmetry.space_group_name_H-M   'P 1'
#
loop_
_entity.id
_entity.type
_entity.pdbx_description
1 polymer ?
#
loop_
_entity_poly.entity_id
_entity_poly.type
_entity_poly.pdbx_seq_one_letter_code
_entity_poly.pdbx_strand_id
1 'polypeptide(L)'
;MRQNSTLLILFVCFFNFFSVAQVTHTVYSIPFQNYPVQSTPIAIYDDRYSQEINLPFTFQFYGINYNSLVIGTNGVLSFNTALANTLNPYSFTTPIPNINFPIKNAILGAYHDLYLYGITTPYPITYGIVGNAPHRKFVVNFYQNYLYGCATTLTSSFQMILHESTNFIDVMFVNVQPCPSWNYSRILSGLINADGTLGVAPISRNLGSWSATNEGHRYSRAITESYMYMACDNDIDGVSTFSLDLIRNEINPTSPSSVLFYPSTSDLNNETNEILSSSYTSLYDNQIILAVNNGEIINVFLVEVGCTLDDDQDSIPNYLEDINNDGNLFNDDTDMDGFANFIDNDDDNDLVLTVVEYVNIRSSQSTIIDTDNDGIPNYLDNDDDNDGVLTKFEDYNGNGNPADDDTNANGSPDYLENAVALGIAQNENAEFSIYPNPVNDQLFIQNPNQLDIQSLLIYNANGALVKEVKTSFTSISINDLAAGLYLVQVKTITGTSNVKFVKR
;
A
#
# COMPACT_ATOMS: atom_id res chain seq x y z
N MET A 1 -72.99 34.04 11.27
CA MET A 1 -71.59 34.32 10.89
C MET A 1 -70.94 32.98 10.57
N ARG A 2 -70.51 32.77 9.32
CA ARG A 2 -69.88 31.51 8.87
C ARG A 2 -68.46 31.43 9.44
N GLN A 3 -68.15 30.39 10.20
CA GLN A 3 -66.77 30.05 10.57
C GLN A 3 -66.19 29.15 9.47
N ASN A 4 -65.16 29.64 8.79
CA ASN A 4 -64.30 28.83 7.92
C ASN A 4 -63.30 28.08 8.81
N SER A 5 -63.39 26.76 8.83
CA SER A 5 -62.36 25.90 9.43
C SER A 5 -61.37 25.51 8.35
N THR A 6 -60.19 26.13 8.35
CA THR A 6 -59.07 25.76 7.48
C THR A 6 -58.42 24.49 8.04
N LEU A 7 -58.53 23.37 7.32
CA LEU A 7 -57.86 22.11 7.63
C LEU A 7 -56.40 22.19 7.16
N LEU A 8 -55.46 22.31 8.10
CA LEU A 8 -54.03 22.28 7.81
C LEU A 8 -53.56 20.81 7.81
N ILE A 9 -53.33 20.22 6.64
CA ILE A 9 -52.75 18.89 6.50
C ILE A 9 -51.23 19.04 6.59
N LEU A 10 -50.65 18.61 7.72
CA LEU A 10 -49.21 18.57 7.93
C LEU A 10 -48.64 17.33 7.22
N PHE A 11 -48.00 17.52 6.08
CA PHE A 11 -47.23 16.46 5.40
C PHE A 11 -45.90 16.27 6.15
N VAL A 12 -45.82 15.25 7.00
CA VAL A 12 -44.55 14.84 7.61
C VAL A 12 -43.85 13.92 6.62
N CYS A 13 -42.93 14.47 5.83
CA CYS A 13 -42.00 13.67 5.03
C CYS A 13 -41.03 12.94 5.97
N PHE A 14 -41.22 11.63 6.12
CA PHE A 14 -40.20 10.75 6.68
C PHE A 14 -39.07 10.61 5.64
N PHE A 15 -38.00 11.39 5.81
CA PHE A 15 -36.73 11.06 5.17
C PHE A 15 -36.11 9.91 5.95
N ASN A 16 -36.11 8.71 5.36
CA ASN A 16 -35.26 7.62 5.83
C ASN A 16 -33.80 8.00 5.52
N PHE A 17 -33.09 8.52 6.52
CA PHE A 17 -31.64 8.61 6.45
C PHE A 17 -31.09 7.18 6.64
N PHE A 18 -30.78 6.51 5.54
CA PHE A 18 -29.88 5.36 5.60
C PHE A 18 -28.48 5.90 5.95
N SER A 19 -28.09 5.73 7.20
CA SER A 19 -26.72 5.93 7.65
C SER A 19 -25.90 4.76 7.11
N VAL A 20 -25.14 4.97 6.03
CA VAL A 20 -24.09 4.02 5.64
C VAL A 20 -22.97 4.14 6.68
N ALA A 21 -22.64 3.05 7.36
CA ALA A 21 -21.51 3.02 8.28
C ALA A 21 -20.23 3.37 7.50
N GLN A 22 -19.51 4.41 7.95
CA GLN A 22 -18.25 4.82 7.33
C GLN A 22 -17.16 3.85 7.76
N VAL A 23 -16.45 3.26 6.78
CA VAL A 23 -15.38 2.30 7.04
C VAL A 23 -14.07 3.01 7.29
N THR A 24 -13.36 2.66 8.36
CA THR A 24 -12.04 3.19 8.68
C THR A 24 -10.97 2.56 7.80
N HIS A 25 -10.01 3.37 7.37
CA HIS A 25 -8.81 2.88 6.70
C HIS A 25 -7.67 2.75 7.70
N THR A 26 -6.81 1.77 7.48
CA THR A 26 -5.48 1.64 8.10
C THR A 26 -4.43 2.06 7.07
N VAL A 27 -3.22 2.35 7.55
CA VAL A 27 -2.10 2.75 6.68
C VAL A 27 -0.86 1.96 7.07
N TYR A 28 -0.13 1.48 6.05
CA TYR A 28 1.09 0.71 6.17
C TYR A 28 2.14 1.31 5.24
N SER A 29 3.41 1.16 5.60
CA SER A 29 4.50 1.42 4.66
C SER A 29 4.63 0.23 3.74
N ILE A 30 4.84 0.49 2.45
CA ILE A 30 4.99 -0.51 1.38
C ILE A 30 6.25 -0.14 0.56
N PRO A 31 6.77 -1.01 -0.34
CA PRO A 31 7.88 -0.64 -1.20
C PRO A 31 7.53 0.60 -2.00
N PHE A 32 8.56 1.30 -2.44
CA PHE A 32 8.36 2.27 -3.50
C PHE A 32 8.30 1.55 -4.85
N GLN A 33 7.15 1.64 -5.51
CA GLN A 33 6.99 1.22 -6.89
C GLN A 33 6.61 2.44 -7.73
N ASN A 34 7.13 2.50 -8.95
CA ASN A 34 6.76 3.54 -9.91
C ASN A 34 5.83 2.97 -10.97
N TYR A 35 4.61 3.49 -11.07
CA TYR A 35 3.62 3.03 -12.03
C TYR A 35 3.69 3.86 -13.32
N PRO A 36 4.23 3.31 -14.43
CA PRO A 36 4.31 4.04 -15.69
C PRO A 36 2.90 4.23 -16.27
N VAL A 37 2.52 5.47 -16.55
CA VAL A 37 1.19 5.79 -17.08
C VAL A 37 1.23 6.34 -18.49
N GLN A 38 0.32 5.86 -19.34
CA GLN A 38 -0.04 6.61 -20.55
C GLN A 38 -0.69 7.93 -20.13
N SER A 39 0.07 9.00 -20.26
CA SER A 39 -0.22 10.28 -19.62
C SER A 39 -1.33 11.06 -20.33
N THR A 40 -2.47 11.21 -19.67
CA THR A 40 -3.46 12.25 -19.98
C THR A 40 -3.17 13.49 -19.12
N PRO A 41 -2.74 14.62 -19.71
CA PRO A 41 -2.49 15.84 -18.95
C PRO A 41 -3.78 16.42 -18.38
N ILE A 42 -3.72 16.92 -17.14
CA ILE A 42 -4.81 17.76 -16.63
C ILE A 42 -4.57 19.21 -17.04
N ALA A 43 -5.49 19.76 -17.84
CA ALA A 43 -5.41 21.13 -18.33
C ALA A 43 -5.91 22.10 -17.26
N ILE A 44 -5.02 22.56 -16.37
CA ILE A 44 -5.39 23.41 -15.24
C ILE A 44 -4.44 24.59 -15.02
N TYR A 45 -4.97 25.60 -14.32
CA TYR A 45 -4.19 26.68 -13.73
C TYR A 45 -3.72 26.26 -12.35
N ASP A 46 -2.66 26.92 -11.91
CA ASP A 46 -2.21 26.92 -10.52
C ASP A 46 -3.37 27.15 -9.52
N ASP A 47 -3.33 26.47 -8.39
CA ASP A 47 -4.37 26.46 -7.35
C ASP A 47 -5.79 26.12 -7.83
N ARG A 48 -5.95 25.09 -8.66
CA ARG A 48 -7.28 24.67 -9.15
C ARG A 48 -7.50 23.17 -9.05
N TYR A 49 -8.76 22.81 -8.85
CA TYR A 49 -9.22 21.47 -9.18
C TYR A 49 -9.45 21.35 -10.69
N SER A 50 -9.18 20.16 -11.23
CA SER A 50 -9.52 19.78 -12.59
C SER A 50 -11.02 19.83 -12.85
N GLN A 51 -11.41 19.63 -14.11
CA GLN A 51 -12.75 19.14 -14.43
C GLN A 51 -12.99 17.76 -13.77
N GLU A 52 -14.25 17.35 -13.72
CA GLU A 52 -14.61 16.00 -13.28
C GLU A 52 -13.99 14.95 -14.21
N ILE A 53 -13.38 13.93 -13.61
CA ILE A 53 -12.75 12.81 -14.30
C ILE A 53 -13.52 11.55 -13.92
N ASN A 54 -14.03 10.84 -14.92
CA ASN A 54 -14.69 9.55 -14.71
C ASN A 54 -13.64 8.48 -14.41
N LEU A 55 -13.89 7.69 -13.38
CA LEU A 55 -13.11 6.51 -13.07
C LEU A 55 -13.47 5.37 -14.03
N PRO A 56 -12.50 4.53 -14.41
CA PRO A 56 -12.74 3.38 -15.29
C PRO A 56 -13.45 2.21 -14.55
N PHE A 57 -13.51 2.28 -13.22
CA PHE A 57 -14.18 1.34 -12.32
C PHE A 57 -14.85 2.09 -11.16
N THR A 58 -15.81 1.45 -10.50
CA THR A 58 -16.38 1.97 -9.25
C THR A 58 -15.36 1.81 -8.13
N PHE A 59 -15.02 2.90 -7.44
CA PHE A 59 -14.09 2.89 -6.33
C PHE A 59 -14.81 3.23 -5.02
N GLN A 60 -14.61 2.42 -3.98
CA GLN A 60 -15.23 2.64 -2.68
C GLN A 60 -14.28 3.36 -1.72
N PHE A 61 -14.66 4.57 -1.29
CA PHE A 61 -13.90 5.38 -0.33
C PHE A 61 -14.74 5.69 0.90
N TYR A 62 -14.27 5.29 2.09
CA TYR A 62 -15.00 5.38 3.37
C TYR A 62 -16.42 4.76 3.31
N GLY A 63 -16.56 3.66 2.57
CA GLY A 63 -17.85 2.94 2.40
C GLY A 63 -18.81 3.59 1.39
N ILE A 64 -18.40 4.62 0.66
CA ILE A 64 -19.19 5.27 -0.38
C ILE A 64 -18.60 4.93 -1.76
N ASN A 65 -19.44 4.50 -2.68
CA ASN A 65 -19.05 4.22 -4.06
C ASN A 65 -18.96 5.50 -4.89
N TYR A 66 -17.84 5.69 -5.56
CA TYR A 66 -17.56 6.79 -6.47
C TYR A 66 -17.25 6.27 -7.87
N ASN A 67 -17.73 6.98 -8.89
CA ASN A 67 -17.43 6.70 -10.30
C ASN A 67 -16.69 7.85 -10.96
N SER A 68 -16.37 8.90 -10.20
CA SER A 68 -15.68 10.08 -10.67
C SER A 68 -15.02 10.84 -9.52
N LEU A 69 -14.06 11.69 -9.86
CA LEU A 69 -13.27 12.49 -8.93
C LEU A 69 -12.77 13.79 -9.58
N VAL A 70 -12.11 14.63 -8.81
CA VAL A 70 -11.35 15.80 -9.28
C VAL A 70 -9.95 15.80 -8.69
N ILE A 71 -8.96 16.28 -9.45
CA ILE A 71 -7.56 16.36 -9.05
C ILE A 71 -7.22 17.83 -8.79
N GLY A 72 -6.73 18.15 -7.60
CA GLY A 72 -6.24 19.47 -7.21
C GLY A 72 -4.74 19.62 -7.48
N THR A 73 -4.34 20.77 -8.01
CA THR A 73 -2.93 21.10 -8.31
C THR A 73 -1.98 20.94 -7.13
N ASN A 74 -2.46 21.08 -5.90
CA ASN A 74 -1.66 21.07 -4.68
C ASN A 74 -1.46 19.66 -4.10
N GLY A 75 -1.56 18.61 -4.92
CA GLY A 75 -1.32 17.22 -4.49
C GLY A 75 -2.52 16.55 -3.84
N VAL A 76 -3.72 16.81 -4.37
CA VAL A 76 -4.98 16.36 -3.80
C VAL A 76 -5.81 15.62 -4.84
N LEU A 77 -6.47 14.55 -4.43
CA LEU A 77 -7.55 13.92 -5.17
C LEU A 77 -8.81 14.00 -4.30
N SER A 78 -9.91 14.55 -4.82
CA SER A 78 -11.17 14.64 -4.08
C SER A 78 -12.29 13.93 -4.81
N PHE A 79 -13.06 13.16 -4.05
CA PHE A 79 -14.30 12.53 -4.50
C PHE A 79 -15.51 13.48 -4.43
N ASN A 80 -15.32 14.72 -3.97
CA ASN A 80 -16.32 15.77 -4.07
C ASN A 80 -16.21 16.50 -5.41
N THR A 81 -16.90 15.98 -6.44
CA THR A 81 -16.83 16.53 -7.80
C THR A 81 -17.45 17.93 -7.94
N ALA A 82 -18.19 18.41 -6.95
CA ALA A 82 -18.66 19.80 -6.92
C ALA A 82 -17.51 20.82 -6.83
N LEU A 83 -16.30 20.38 -6.50
CA LEU A 83 -15.08 21.21 -6.50
C LEU A 83 -14.50 21.43 -7.91
N ALA A 84 -15.04 20.78 -8.95
CA ALA A 84 -14.51 20.88 -10.32
C ALA A 84 -14.32 22.34 -10.77
N ASN A 85 -13.13 22.66 -11.30
CA ASN A 85 -12.72 23.99 -11.76
C ASN A 85 -12.72 25.10 -10.69
N THR A 86 -12.87 24.75 -9.41
CA THR A 86 -12.79 25.72 -8.30
C THR A 86 -11.38 25.84 -7.74
N LEU A 87 -11.18 26.78 -6.81
CA LEU A 87 -9.91 26.96 -6.09
C LEU A 87 -9.54 25.67 -5.32
N ASN A 88 -8.33 25.18 -5.49
CA ASN A 88 -7.75 24.15 -4.63
C ASN A 88 -6.92 24.83 -3.53
N PRO A 89 -7.37 24.80 -2.25
CA PRO A 89 -6.62 25.45 -1.17
C PRO A 89 -5.22 24.86 -1.01
N TYR A 90 -4.23 25.67 -0.66
CA TYR A 90 -2.84 25.24 -0.40
C TYR A 90 -2.42 25.36 1.07
N SER A 91 -3.13 26.15 1.87
CA SER A 91 -2.75 26.47 3.26
C SER A 91 -3.60 25.74 4.28
N PHE A 92 -2.92 25.18 5.28
CA PHE A 92 -3.50 24.45 6.41
C PHE A 92 -2.60 24.59 7.65
N THR A 93 -3.18 24.41 8.83
CA THR A 93 -2.49 24.58 10.13
C THR A 93 -2.75 23.46 11.12
N THR A 94 -3.64 22.53 10.79
CA THR A 94 -4.07 21.44 11.67
C THR A 94 -3.88 20.10 10.97
N PRO A 95 -3.58 19.02 11.71
CA PRO A 95 -3.54 17.68 11.15
C PRO A 95 -4.96 17.17 10.82
N ILE A 96 -5.04 16.02 10.17
CA ILE A 96 -6.26 15.24 9.97
C ILE A 96 -6.37 14.09 11.01
N PRO A 97 -7.57 13.60 11.35
CA PRO A 97 -8.88 14.16 10.98
C PRO A 97 -9.16 15.49 11.67
N ASN A 98 -9.87 16.37 10.95
CA ASN A 98 -10.42 17.60 11.52
C ASN A 98 -11.62 18.06 10.69
N ILE A 99 -12.77 18.25 11.35
CA ILE A 99 -14.02 18.72 10.72
C ILE A 99 -13.88 20.07 9.99
N ASN A 100 -12.94 20.90 10.44
CA ASN A 100 -12.62 22.20 9.88
C ASN A 100 -11.42 22.19 8.92
N PHE A 101 -10.87 21.00 8.61
CA PHE A 101 -9.82 20.90 7.60
C PHE A 101 -10.36 21.41 6.24
N PRO A 102 -9.56 22.20 5.48
CA PRO A 102 -10.06 22.89 4.29
C PRO A 102 -10.45 21.96 3.14
N ILE A 103 -9.93 20.74 3.13
CA ILE A 103 -10.15 19.74 2.08
C ILE A 103 -10.72 18.47 2.70
N LYS A 104 -11.88 18.02 2.24
CA LYS A 104 -12.54 16.83 2.77
C LYS A 104 -12.97 15.91 1.64
N ASN A 105 -13.33 14.69 1.97
CA ASN A 105 -13.63 13.63 1.00
C ASN A 105 -12.47 13.45 0.00
N ALA A 106 -11.27 13.27 0.53
CA ALA A 106 -10.06 13.42 -0.27
C ALA A 106 -8.90 12.52 0.18
N ILE A 107 -8.06 12.21 -0.80
CA ILE A 107 -6.72 11.67 -0.67
C ILE A 107 -5.76 12.86 -0.77
N LEU A 108 -4.91 13.01 0.23
CA LEU A 108 -3.89 14.03 0.34
C LEU A 108 -2.57 13.29 0.06
N GLY A 109 -2.04 13.38 -1.16
CA GLY A 109 -0.85 12.65 -1.58
C GLY A 109 0.40 13.20 -0.89
N ALA A 110 0.94 14.29 -1.42
CA ALA A 110 1.82 15.21 -0.70
C ALA A 110 1.18 16.59 -0.75
N TYR A 111 0.18 16.83 0.11
CA TYR A 111 -0.59 18.06 0.12
C TYR A 111 0.26 19.23 0.62
N HIS A 112 0.62 20.12 -0.31
CA HIS A 112 1.29 21.40 -0.06
C HIS A 112 1.19 22.32 -1.29
N ASP A 113 1.71 23.54 -1.16
CA ASP A 113 1.61 24.58 -2.20
C ASP A 113 2.57 24.28 -3.37
N LEU A 114 2.00 23.66 -4.42
CA LEU A 114 2.68 23.32 -5.66
C LEU A 114 2.45 24.41 -6.69
N TYR A 115 3.49 24.71 -7.45
CA TYR A 115 3.52 25.79 -8.40
C TYR A 115 3.69 25.30 -9.83
N LEU A 116 2.66 25.49 -10.65
CA LEU A 116 2.63 25.07 -12.05
C LEU A 116 3.25 26.12 -13.01
N TYR A 117 4.50 26.52 -12.77
CA TYR A 117 5.20 27.50 -13.61
C TYR A 117 5.47 27.00 -15.03
N GLY A 118 5.12 27.81 -16.04
CA GLY A 118 5.70 27.67 -17.39
C GLY A 118 5.41 26.35 -18.11
N ILE A 119 4.21 25.78 -17.91
CA ILE A 119 3.76 24.46 -18.41
C ILE A 119 4.11 24.26 -19.89
N THR A 120 5.21 23.58 -20.15
CA THR A 120 5.49 22.91 -21.42
C THR A 120 6.09 21.55 -21.11
N THR A 121 5.63 20.55 -21.86
CA THR A 121 6.03 19.13 -21.85
C THR A 121 7.42 18.83 -21.28
N PRO A 122 7.56 17.80 -20.40
CA PRO A 122 6.50 16.92 -19.90
C PRO A 122 5.51 17.66 -18.99
N TYR A 123 4.25 17.21 -19.00
CA TYR A 123 3.21 17.85 -18.19
C TYR A 123 3.40 17.46 -16.71
N PRO A 124 3.33 18.44 -15.78
CA PRO A 124 3.69 18.21 -14.38
C PRO A 124 2.63 17.43 -13.60
N ILE A 125 1.40 17.36 -14.11
CA ILE A 125 0.35 16.52 -13.53
C ILE A 125 -0.39 15.79 -14.64
N THR A 126 -0.43 14.46 -14.55
CA THR A 126 -1.07 13.58 -15.53
C THR A 126 -1.85 12.49 -14.79
N TYR A 127 -2.78 11.84 -15.48
CA TYR A 127 -3.38 10.61 -15.00
C TYR A 127 -3.46 9.58 -16.12
N GLY A 128 -3.61 8.31 -15.74
CA GLY A 128 -3.75 7.20 -16.68
C GLY A 128 -4.30 5.96 -16.00
N ILE A 129 -4.38 4.89 -16.79
CA ILE A 129 -4.82 3.57 -16.36
C ILE A 129 -3.67 2.60 -16.64
N VAL A 130 -3.35 1.78 -15.67
CA VAL A 130 -2.39 0.66 -15.77
C VAL A 130 -3.14 -0.64 -15.52
N GLY A 131 -2.72 -1.73 -16.15
CA GLY A 131 -3.35 -3.04 -16.04
C GLY A 131 -4.65 -3.18 -16.83
N ASN A 132 -5.27 -4.36 -16.71
CA ASN A 132 -6.53 -4.72 -17.34
C ASN A 132 -7.60 -5.01 -16.29
N ALA A 133 -8.88 -4.92 -16.66
CA ALA A 133 -9.96 -5.27 -15.74
C ALA A 133 -9.90 -6.78 -15.42
N PRO A 134 -10.18 -7.21 -14.18
CA PRO A 134 -10.67 -6.40 -13.05
C PRO A 134 -9.58 -5.77 -12.17
N HIS A 135 -8.29 -5.86 -12.53
CA HIS A 135 -7.15 -5.39 -11.71
C HIS A 135 -6.59 -4.03 -12.19
N ARG A 136 -7.43 -3.13 -12.70
CA ARG A 136 -6.94 -1.84 -13.20
C ARG A 136 -6.48 -0.96 -12.05
N LYS A 137 -5.44 -0.18 -12.32
CA LYS A 137 -4.88 0.84 -11.45
C LYS A 137 -5.17 2.21 -12.07
N PHE A 138 -5.92 3.07 -11.39
CA PHE A 138 -6.07 4.47 -11.80
C PHE A 138 -4.98 5.29 -11.12
N VAL A 139 -4.05 5.83 -11.91
CA VAL A 139 -2.82 6.43 -11.39
C VAL A 139 -2.81 7.92 -11.73
N VAL A 140 -2.59 8.75 -10.72
CA VAL A 140 -2.35 10.19 -10.85
C VAL A 140 -0.88 10.47 -10.55
N ASN A 141 -0.19 11.08 -11.50
CA ASN A 141 1.24 11.37 -11.42
C ASN A 141 1.47 12.87 -11.27
N PHE A 142 2.22 13.26 -10.24
CA PHE A 142 2.78 14.59 -10.04
C PHE A 142 4.28 14.50 -10.32
N TYR A 143 4.75 15.15 -11.38
CA TYR A 143 6.14 15.07 -11.84
C TYR A 143 6.81 16.44 -11.82
N GLN A 144 7.89 16.56 -11.03
CA GLN A 144 8.74 17.75 -10.94
C GLN A 144 7.96 19.06 -10.73
N ASN A 145 6.91 19.02 -9.90
CA ASN A 145 6.14 20.21 -9.58
C ASN A 145 7.00 21.13 -8.72
N TYR A 146 7.22 22.38 -9.15
CA TYR A 146 7.95 23.36 -8.36
C TYR A 146 7.18 23.70 -7.08
N LEU A 147 7.91 24.15 -6.06
CA LEU A 147 7.28 24.58 -4.80
C LEU A 147 7.09 26.09 -4.78
N TYR A 148 5.87 26.55 -4.48
CA TYR A 148 5.64 27.98 -4.37
C TYR A 148 6.50 28.58 -3.23
N GLY A 149 7.13 29.73 -3.51
CA GLY A 149 7.97 30.44 -2.54
C GLY A 149 9.40 29.93 -2.37
N CYS A 150 9.82 28.85 -3.06
CA CYS A 150 11.18 28.29 -2.98
C CYS A 150 12.02 28.38 -4.26
N ALA A 151 11.64 29.30 -5.17
CA ALA A 151 12.19 29.36 -6.53
C ALA A 151 12.03 28.03 -7.31
N THR A 152 12.44 28.00 -8.57
CA THR A 152 12.35 26.78 -9.41
C THR A 152 13.48 25.79 -9.13
N THR A 153 13.95 25.70 -7.88
CA THR A 153 15.09 24.84 -7.48
C THR A 153 14.67 23.62 -6.68
N LEU A 154 13.51 23.65 -6.02
CA LEU A 154 12.94 22.52 -5.29
C LEU A 154 11.70 22.03 -6.01
N THR A 155 11.53 20.71 -6.04
CA THR A 155 10.39 20.05 -6.69
C THR A 155 9.83 18.93 -5.84
N SER A 156 8.54 18.66 -6.01
CA SER A 156 7.88 17.46 -5.52
C SER A 156 7.40 16.58 -6.67
N SER A 157 7.70 15.28 -6.55
CA SER A 157 7.27 14.22 -7.43
C SER A 157 6.69 13.07 -6.61
N PHE A 158 5.48 12.63 -6.96
CA PHE A 158 4.79 11.53 -6.31
C PHE A 158 3.63 11.00 -7.16
N GLN A 159 3.14 9.81 -6.83
CA GLN A 159 1.98 9.20 -7.46
C GLN A 159 0.89 8.90 -6.43
N MET A 160 -0.37 8.93 -6.86
CA MET A 160 -1.51 8.40 -6.11
C MET A 160 -2.20 7.34 -6.98
N ILE A 161 -2.42 6.16 -6.43
CA ILE A 161 -2.93 5.00 -7.15
C ILE A 161 -4.21 4.52 -6.48
N LEU A 162 -5.26 4.29 -7.28
CA LEU A 162 -6.48 3.62 -6.85
C LEU A 162 -6.52 2.24 -7.49
N HIS A 163 -6.68 1.20 -6.68
CA HIS A 163 -6.72 -0.19 -7.13
C HIS A 163 -8.18 -0.66 -7.26
N GLU A 164 -8.54 -1.22 -8.42
CA GLU A 164 -9.92 -1.64 -8.75
C GLU A 164 -10.46 -2.72 -7.79
N SER A 165 -9.82 -3.89 -7.75
CA SER A 165 -10.33 -5.05 -7.00
C SER A 165 -10.33 -4.84 -5.48
N THR A 166 -9.25 -4.26 -4.95
CA THR A 166 -9.04 -4.17 -3.49
C THR A 166 -9.58 -2.89 -2.88
N ASN A 167 -9.84 -1.86 -3.70
CA ASN A 167 -10.06 -0.48 -3.24
C ASN A 167 -8.90 0.07 -2.39
N PHE A 168 -7.71 -0.50 -2.51
CA PHE A 168 -6.52 0.07 -1.89
C PHE A 168 -6.19 1.41 -2.54
N ILE A 169 -5.54 2.25 -1.73
CA ILE A 169 -4.99 3.52 -2.18
C ILE A 169 -3.51 3.47 -1.88
N ASP A 170 -2.67 3.69 -2.89
CA ASP A 170 -1.24 3.86 -2.65
C ASP A 170 -0.81 5.29 -2.92
N VAL A 171 0.16 5.75 -2.15
CA VAL A 171 0.84 7.03 -2.35
C VAL A 171 2.34 6.75 -2.39
N MET A 172 2.93 6.98 -3.57
CA MET A 172 4.34 6.71 -3.84
C MET A 172 5.11 8.02 -3.95
N PHE A 173 5.99 8.30 -2.98
CA PHE A 173 6.86 9.47 -2.98
C PHE A 173 8.14 9.17 -3.75
N VAL A 174 8.23 9.69 -4.97
CA VAL A 174 9.48 9.65 -5.76
C VAL A 174 10.52 10.57 -5.12
N ASN A 175 10.14 11.83 -4.93
CA ASN A 175 10.96 12.82 -4.23
C ASN A 175 10.06 13.97 -3.79
N VAL A 176 9.82 14.11 -2.49
CA VAL A 176 9.02 15.17 -1.88
C VAL A 176 9.94 16.03 -1.02
N GLN A 177 9.89 17.34 -1.23
CA GLN A 177 10.73 18.28 -0.50
C GLN A 177 9.89 19.36 0.21
N PRO A 178 10.25 19.72 1.45
CA PRO A 178 9.65 20.86 2.13
C PRO A 178 10.16 22.16 1.52
N CYS A 179 9.34 23.22 1.57
CA CYS A 179 9.77 24.57 1.21
C CYS A 179 10.06 25.43 2.46
N PRO A 180 11.33 25.69 2.82
CA PRO A 180 11.70 26.41 4.05
C PRO A 180 11.18 27.85 4.14
N SER A 181 11.01 28.51 3.01
CA SER A 181 10.59 29.92 2.93
C SER A 181 9.08 30.10 2.83
N TRP A 182 8.30 29.03 2.77
CA TRP A 182 6.86 29.12 2.52
C TRP A 182 6.04 28.23 3.44
N ASN A 183 4.88 28.74 3.86
CA ASN A 183 3.84 28.01 4.59
C ASN A 183 4.36 27.13 5.76
N TYR A 184 5.42 27.58 6.44
CA TYR A 184 6.09 26.83 7.52
C TYR A 184 6.56 25.43 7.10
N SER A 185 6.94 25.24 5.84
CA SER A 185 7.38 23.96 5.27
C SER A 185 6.34 22.84 5.36
N ARG A 186 5.06 23.16 5.56
CA ARG A 186 4.04 22.15 5.87
C ARG A 186 3.72 21.30 4.65
N ILE A 187 3.77 19.99 4.87
CA ILE A 187 3.31 18.96 3.94
C ILE A 187 2.47 17.97 4.75
N LEU A 188 1.43 17.44 4.10
CA LEU A 188 0.56 16.42 4.69
C LEU A 188 0.28 15.30 3.69
N SER A 189 0.43 14.06 4.14
CA SER A 189 -0.08 12.87 3.44
C SER A 189 -1.11 12.14 4.29
N GLY A 190 -2.21 11.70 3.68
CA GLY A 190 -3.24 10.95 4.36
C GLY A 190 -4.61 10.99 3.69
N LEU A 191 -5.58 10.36 4.33
CA LEU A 191 -6.98 10.27 3.88
C LEU A 191 -7.88 11.01 4.85
N ILE A 192 -8.91 11.70 4.34
CA ILE A 192 -9.93 12.33 5.16
C ILE A 192 -11.32 12.13 4.55
N ASN A 193 -12.27 11.71 5.38
CA ASN A 193 -13.64 11.44 4.94
C ASN A 193 -14.43 12.73 4.66
N ALA A 194 -15.69 12.59 4.23
CA ALA A 194 -16.48 13.71 3.74
C ALA A 194 -16.86 14.75 4.81
N ASP A 195 -17.03 14.34 6.06
CA ASP A 195 -17.33 15.25 7.17
C ASP A 195 -16.09 15.67 7.97
N GLY A 196 -14.93 15.06 7.72
CA GLY A 196 -13.66 15.33 8.40
C GLY A 196 -13.57 14.74 9.81
N THR A 197 -14.48 13.84 10.19
CA THR A 197 -14.45 13.16 11.50
C THR A 197 -13.55 11.92 11.49
N LEU A 198 -13.31 11.32 10.33
CA LEU A 198 -12.40 10.20 10.13
C LEU A 198 -11.25 10.60 9.21
N GLY A 199 -10.07 10.09 9.54
CA GLY A 199 -8.86 10.38 8.78
C GLY A 199 -7.71 9.52 9.28
N VAL A 200 -6.79 9.21 8.38
CA VAL A 200 -5.59 8.41 8.67
C VAL A 200 -4.42 9.00 7.90
N ALA A 201 -3.24 8.96 8.49
CA ALA A 201 -2.02 9.47 7.87
C ALA A 201 -0.85 8.58 8.29
N PRO A 202 0.13 8.34 7.40
CA PRO A 202 1.34 7.60 7.75
C PRO A 202 2.07 8.28 8.91
N ILE A 203 2.86 7.49 9.63
CA ILE A 203 3.64 7.97 10.77
C ILE A 203 4.46 9.19 10.34
N SER A 204 4.32 10.29 11.08
CA SER A 204 4.99 11.57 10.82
C SER A 204 4.66 12.31 9.51
N ARG A 205 3.67 11.84 8.74
CA ARG A 205 3.21 12.51 7.50
C ARG A 205 1.94 13.35 7.68
N ASN A 206 1.29 13.30 8.85
CA ASN A 206 0.00 13.96 9.10
C ASN A 206 0.07 15.51 9.18
N LEU A 207 1.22 16.09 9.52
CA LEU A 207 1.46 17.54 9.48
C LEU A 207 2.92 17.78 9.86
N GLY A 208 3.67 18.49 9.02
CA GLY A 208 5.01 18.93 9.41
C GLY A 208 5.90 19.29 8.24
N SER A 209 7.18 19.51 8.55
CA SER A 209 8.24 19.67 7.57
C SER A 209 8.97 18.34 7.45
N TRP A 210 8.76 17.64 6.34
CA TRP A 210 9.38 16.35 6.06
C TRP A 210 9.74 16.26 4.59
N SER A 211 10.72 15.41 4.29
CA SER A 211 11.09 14.99 2.94
C SER A 211 10.93 13.49 2.83
N ALA A 212 10.74 13.00 1.61
CA ALA A 212 10.64 11.58 1.30
C ALA A 212 11.27 11.33 -0.07
N THR A 213 11.97 10.21 -0.22
CA THR A 213 12.55 9.74 -1.47
C THR A 213 12.34 8.24 -1.51
N ASN A 214 11.77 7.74 -2.60
CA ASN A 214 11.41 6.33 -2.79
C ASN A 214 10.71 5.74 -1.55
N GLU A 215 9.59 6.35 -1.17
CA GLU A 215 8.79 5.93 0.00
C GLU A 215 7.35 5.64 -0.42
N GLY A 216 6.83 4.45 -0.11
CA GLY A 216 5.46 4.04 -0.42
C GLY A 216 4.56 3.93 0.81
N HIS A 217 3.28 4.29 0.65
CA HIS A 217 2.26 4.08 1.67
C HIS A 217 0.98 3.51 1.08
N ARG A 218 0.50 2.41 1.64
CA ARG A 218 -0.78 1.81 1.32
C ARG A 218 -1.81 2.15 2.36
N TYR A 219 -2.98 2.54 1.91
CA TYR A 219 -4.18 2.63 2.72
C TYR A 219 -5.13 1.52 2.31
N SER A 220 -5.31 0.57 3.21
CA SER A 220 -6.29 -0.50 3.07
C SER A 220 -7.45 -0.25 4.01
N ARG A 221 -8.56 -0.93 3.74
CA ARG A 221 -9.66 -1.02 4.68
C ARG A 221 -9.37 -2.21 5.57
N ALA A 222 -9.78 -2.14 6.84
CA ALA A 222 -9.81 -3.33 7.67
C ALA A 222 -10.70 -4.36 6.97
N ILE A 223 -10.12 -5.41 6.39
CA ILE A 223 -10.81 -6.52 5.72
C ILE A 223 -11.40 -7.47 6.79
N THR A 224 -11.72 -6.95 7.97
CA THR A 224 -12.06 -7.77 9.15
C THR A 224 -13.41 -8.48 9.03
N GLU A 225 -14.15 -8.27 7.93
CA GLU A 225 -15.45 -8.91 7.68
C GLU A 225 -15.48 -9.66 6.34
N SER A 226 -14.33 -9.90 5.70
CA SER A 226 -14.29 -10.53 4.38
C SER A 226 -13.08 -11.44 4.19
N TYR A 227 -13.30 -12.50 3.42
CA TYR A 227 -12.32 -13.47 2.99
C TYR A 227 -12.32 -13.49 1.47
N MET A 228 -11.15 -13.44 0.84
CA MET A 228 -11.01 -13.48 -0.61
C MET A 228 -10.37 -14.80 -1.01
N TYR A 229 -10.95 -15.49 -1.99
CA TYR A 229 -10.36 -16.65 -2.64
C TYR A 229 -10.26 -16.36 -4.13
N MET A 230 -9.03 -16.29 -4.65
CA MET A 230 -8.77 -16.15 -6.09
C MET A 230 -8.31 -17.48 -6.67
N ALA A 231 -9.16 -18.08 -7.52
CA ALA A 231 -8.89 -19.35 -8.15
C ALA A 231 -8.53 -19.17 -9.62
N CYS A 232 -7.56 -19.98 -10.05
CA CYS A 232 -7.15 -20.12 -11.44
C CYS A 232 -8.28 -20.72 -12.32
N ASP A 233 -8.80 -19.92 -13.26
CA ASP A 233 -9.75 -20.30 -14.31
C ASP A 233 -9.02 -20.59 -15.65
N ASN A 234 -8.98 -21.86 -16.03
CA ASN A 234 -8.21 -22.34 -17.19
C ASN A 234 -8.90 -22.09 -18.53
N ASP A 235 -10.24 -22.08 -18.58
CA ASP A 235 -11.01 -21.89 -19.81
C ASP A 235 -11.67 -20.51 -19.90
N ILE A 236 -11.50 -19.67 -18.87
CA ILE A 236 -11.92 -18.27 -18.81
C ILE A 236 -13.44 -18.19 -19.05
N ASP A 237 -14.18 -19.14 -18.47
CA ASP A 237 -15.64 -19.20 -18.56
C ASP A 237 -16.31 -18.43 -17.40
N GLY A 238 -15.53 -17.95 -16.44
CA GLY A 238 -15.97 -17.20 -15.28
C GLY A 238 -16.56 -18.08 -14.19
N VAL A 239 -16.21 -19.37 -14.18
CA VAL A 239 -16.63 -20.32 -13.15
C VAL A 239 -15.45 -21.21 -12.74
N SER A 240 -15.14 -21.22 -11.44
CA SER A 240 -14.10 -22.09 -10.88
C SER A 240 -14.60 -22.89 -9.68
N THR A 241 -13.80 -23.89 -9.28
CA THR A 241 -14.06 -24.70 -8.09
C THR A 241 -13.11 -24.28 -6.97
N PHE A 242 -13.69 -23.92 -5.83
CA PHE A 242 -13.01 -23.38 -4.66
C PHE A 242 -12.99 -24.42 -3.53
N SER A 243 -11.88 -24.52 -2.81
CA SER A 243 -11.73 -25.41 -1.65
C SER A 243 -12.33 -24.78 -0.41
N LEU A 244 -13.53 -25.20 0.01
CA LEU A 244 -14.11 -24.70 1.26
C LEU A 244 -13.34 -25.19 2.49
N ASP A 245 -12.68 -26.35 2.41
CA ASP A 245 -11.85 -26.85 3.50
C ASP A 245 -10.63 -25.96 3.75
N LEU A 246 -10.04 -25.35 2.71
CA LEU A 246 -9.00 -24.34 2.85
C LEU A 246 -9.51 -23.13 3.64
N ILE A 247 -10.64 -22.57 3.20
CA ILE A 247 -11.29 -21.42 3.86
C ILE A 247 -11.61 -21.72 5.34
N ARG A 248 -12.09 -22.92 5.65
CA ARG A 248 -12.34 -23.34 7.05
C ARG A 248 -11.07 -23.30 7.89
N ASN A 249 -9.98 -23.84 7.36
CA ASN A 249 -8.70 -23.93 8.06
C ASN A 249 -8.11 -22.53 8.30
N GLU A 250 -8.26 -21.60 7.37
CA GLU A 250 -7.75 -20.24 7.53
C GLU A 250 -8.61 -19.39 8.45
N ILE A 251 -9.95 -19.47 8.34
CA ILE A 251 -10.87 -18.71 9.22
C ILE A 251 -10.78 -19.21 10.67
N ASN A 252 -10.69 -20.52 10.88
CA ASN A 252 -10.61 -21.10 12.23
C ASN A 252 -9.72 -22.35 12.27
N PRO A 253 -8.38 -22.18 12.34
CA PRO A 253 -7.45 -23.30 12.33
C PRO A 253 -7.61 -24.24 13.53
N THR A 254 -8.16 -23.74 14.64
CA THR A 254 -8.35 -24.54 15.87
C THR A 254 -9.61 -25.41 15.84
N SER A 255 -10.61 -25.03 15.05
CA SER A 255 -11.86 -25.78 14.90
C SER A 255 -12.48 -25.51 13.53
N PRO A 256 -11.85 -25.97 12.42
CA PRO A 256 -12.28 -25.63 11.06
C PRO A 256 -13.71 -26.08 10.76
N SER A 257 -14.12 -27.24 11.31
CA SER A 257 -15.47 -27.78 11.16
C SER A 257 -16.58 -26.97 11.84
N SER A 258 -16.23 -25.96 12.65
CA SER A 258 -17.20 -25.03 13.22
C SER A 258 -17.63 -23.92 12.24
N VAL A 259 -16.90 -23.76 11.14
CA VAL A 259 -17.20 -22.77 10.10
C VAL A 259 -18.23 -23.33 9.12
N LEU A 260 -19.40 -22.69 9.08
CA LEU A 260 -20.54 -23.06 8.23
C LEU A 260 -20.64 -22.12 7.03
N PHE A 261 -21.12 -22.60 5.88
CA PHE A 261 -21.27 -21.80 4.68
C PHE A 261 -22.71 -21.76 4.17
N TYR A 262 -23.13 -20.58 3.70
CA TYR A 262 -24.44 -20.35 3.10
C TYR A 262 -24.29 -19.55 1.80
N PRO A 263 -25.08 -19.86 0.75
CA PRO A 263 -24.96 -19.16 -0.53
C PRO A 263 -25.56 -17.75 -0.51
N SER A 264 -26.37 -17.40 0.50
CA SER A 264 -26.96 -16.07 0.61
C SER A 264 -27.34 -15.70 2.05
N THR A 265 -27.56 -14.41 2.31
CA THR A 265 -28.07 -13.93 3.60
C THR A 265 -29.48 -14.45 3.91
N SER A 266 -30.29 -14.72 2.89
CA SER A 266 -31.63 -15.32 3.07
C SER A 266 -31.51 -16.76 3.56
N ASP A 267 -30.58 -17.51 3.00
CA ASP A 267 -30.31 -18.90 3.38
C ASP A 267 -29.76 -18.98 4.81
N LEU A 268 -28.83 -18.08 5.15
CA LEU A 268 -28.33 -17.94 6.52
C LEU A 268 -29.45 -17.61 7.52
N ASN A 269 -30.25 -16.56 7.26
CA ASN A 269 -31.29 -16.11 8.20
C ASN A 269 -32.41 -17.14 8.44
N ASN A 270 -32.67 -18.00 7.45
CA ASN A 270 -33.68 -19.06 7.54
C ASN A 270 -33.08 -20.42 7.89
N GLU A 271 -31.75 -20.51 8.04
CA GLU A 271 -31.00 -21.76 8.23
C GLU A 271 -31.33 -22.82 7.16
N THR A 272 -31.39 -22.41 5.89
CA THR A 272 -31.66 -23.28 4.73
C THR A 272 -30.47 -23.36 3.79
N ASN A 273 -30.36 -24.44 3.02
CA ASN A 273 -29.35 -24.60 1.95
C ASN A 273 -27.88 -24.39 2.39
N GLU A 274 -27.52 -24.87 3.57
CA GLU A 274 -26.13 -24.92 4.01
C GLU A 274 -25.25 -25.68 3.00
N ILE A 275 -24.07 -25.15 2.69
CA ILE A 275 -23.11 -25.76 1.77
C ILE A 275 -22.26 -26.76 2.57
N LEU A 276 -22.62 -28.04 2.46
CA LEU A 276 -21.98 -29.14 3.21
C LEU A 276 -20.77 -29.76 2.49
N SER A 277 -20.54 -29.42 1.22
CA SER A 277 -19.42 -29.96 0.46
C SER A 277 -18.08 -29.38 0.94
N SER A 278 -17.00 -30.12 0.68
CA SER A 278 -15.62 -29.66 0.89
C SER A 278 -15.15 -28.66 -0.18
N SER A 279 -15.86 -28.60 -1.30
CA SER A 279 -15.62 -27.65 -2.38
C SER A 279 -16.92 -27.00 -2.86
N TYR A 280 -16.79 -25.86 -3.52
CA TYR A 280 -17.90 -25.13 -4.10
C TYR A 280 -17.53 -24.65 -5.50
N THR A 281 -18.38 -24.93 -6.48
CA THR A 281 -18.23 -24.36 -7.83
C THR A 281 -19.12 -23.13 -7.91
N SER A 282 -18.53 -21.99 -8.27
CA SER A 282 -19.29 -20.75 -8.46
C SER A 282 -20.33 -20.92 -9.57
N LEU A 283 -21.36 -20.07 -9.53
CA LEU A 283 -22.45 -20.06 -10.52
C LEU A 283 -22.28 -18.97 -11.57
N TYR A 284 -21.43 -17.99 -11.26
CA TYR A 284 -21.10 -16.84 -12.06
C TYR A 284 -19.84 -16.19 -11.46
N ASP A 285 -19.15 -15.44 -12.30
CA ASP A 285 -17.93 -14.70 -11.96
C ASP A 285 -18.12 -13.78 -10.74
N ASN A 286 -17.12 -13.73 -9.87
CA ASN A 286 -17.07 -12.86 -8.68
C ASN A 286 -18.22 -13.13 -7.68
N GLN A 287 -18.59 -14.40 -7.47
CA GLN A 287 -19.68 -14.77 -6.56
C GLN A 287 -19.32 -14.57 -5.09
N ILE A 288 -20.29 -14.11 -4.29
CA ILE A 288 -20.15 -14.00 -2.83
C ILE A 288 -20.97 -15.09 -2.14
N ILE A 289 -20.36 -15.84 -1.22
CA ILE A 289 -21.03 -16.70 -0.23
C ILE A 289 -20.76 -16.18 1.18
N LEU A 290 -21.43 -16.74 2.19
CA LEU A 290 -21.28 -16.34 3.59
C LEU A 290 -20.66 -17.48 4.39
N ALA A 291 -19.61 -17.17 5.16
CA ALA A 291 -19.08 -18.04 6.20
C ALA A 291 -19.56 -17.57 7.58
N VAL A 292 -19.84 -18.51 8.47
CA VAL A 292 -20.25 -18.24 9.86
C VAL A 292 -19.29 -18.92 10.81
N ASN A 293 -18.59 -18.15 11.64
CA ASN A 293 -17.66 -18.65 12.65
C ASN A 293 -18.03 -18.08 14.02
N ASN A 294 -18.49 -18.92 14.95
CA ASN A 294 -18.89 -18.51 16.31
C ASN A 294 -19.89 -17.32 16.37
N GLY A 295 -20.75 -17.18 15.35
CA GLY A 295 -21.74 -16.11 15.25
C GLY A 295 -21.25 -14.85 14.52
N GLU A 296 -19.98 -14.79 14.13
CA GLU A 296 -19.44 -13.79 13.20
C GLU A 296 -19.76 -14.20 11.76
N ILE A 297 -20.21 -13.23 10.95
CA ILE A 297 -20.53 -13.44 9.54
C ILE A 297 -19.40 -12.84 8.71
N ILE A 298 -18.81 -13.64 7.84
CA ILE A 298 -17.70 -13.26 6.96
C ILE A 298 -18.19 -13.40 5.52
N ASN A 299 -18.06 -12.34 4.73
CA ASN A 299 -18.31 -12.43 3.29
C ASN A 299 -17.13 -13.14 2.62
N VAL A 300 -17.41 -14.22 1.89
CA VAL A 300 -16.39 -14.97 1.14
C VAL A 300 -16.58 -14.62 -0.33
N PHE A 301 -15.61 -13.89 -0.88
CA PHE A 301 -15.55 -13.53 -2.29
C PHE A 301 -14.81 -14.64 -3.04
N LEU A 302 -15.49 -15.24 -4.00
CA LEU A 302 -14.95 -16.26 -4.89
C LEU A 302 -14.71 -15.57 -6.23
N VAL A 303 -13.44 -15.48 -6.60
CA VAL A 303 -12.99 -14.71 -7.76
C VAL A 303 -12.19 -15.61 -8.69
N GLU A 304 -12.49 -15.51 -9.96
CA GLU A 304 -11.82 -16.25 -11.04
C GLU A 304 -10.76 -15.37 -11.71
N VAL A 305 -9.56 -15.90 -11.87
CA VAL A 305 -8.46 -15.23 -12.60
C VAL A 305 -7.91 -16.14 -13.67
N GLY A 306 -7.57 -15.61 -14.84
CA GLY A 306 -7.12 -16.42 -15.96
C GLY A 306 -5.74 -17.03 -15.69
N CYS A 307 -5.63 -18.36 -15.66
CA CYS A 307 -4.40 -19.03 -15.21
C CYS A 307 -3.13 -18.60 -15.95
N THR A 308 -3.22 -18.50 -17.28
CA THR A 308 -2.06 -18.21 -18.15
C THR A 308 -1.90 -16.72 -18.44
N LEU A 309 -2.67 -15.88 -17.77
CA LEU A 309 -2.42 -14.44 -17.78
C LEU A 309 -1.21 -14.15 -16.89
N ASP A 310 -0.74 -12.92 -17.00
CA ASP A 310 0.39 -12.33 -16.29
C ASP A 310 -0.14 -10.93 -15.97
N ASP A 311 -0.82 -10.80 -14.84
CA ASP A 311 -1.67 -9.67 -14.51
C ASP A 311 -0.87 -8.44 -14.02
N ASP A 312 0.27 -8.67 -13.37
CA ASP A 312 1.26 -7.65 -12.99
C ASP A 312 2.28 -7.34 -14.11
N GLN A 313 2.44 -8.20 -15.11
CA GLN A 313 3.39 -8.11 -16.24
C GLN A 313 4.86 -8.29 -15.85
N ASP A 314 5.15 -9.13 -14.87
CA ASP A 314 6.51 -9.44 -14.44
C ASP A 314 7.15 -10.65 -15.14
N SER A 315 6.43 -11.29 -16.07
CA SER A 315 6.82 -12.48 -16.83
C SER A 315 6.59 -13.83 -16.13
N ILE A 316 5.99 -13.85 -14.95
CA ILE A 316 5.49 -15.04 -14.29
C ILE A 316 3.97 -15.12 -14.54
N PRO A 317 3.44 -16.22 -15.12
CA PRO A 317 2.01 -16.37 -15.25
C PRO A 317 1.35 -16.68 -13.90
N ASN A 318 0.14 -16.16 -13.67
CA ASN A 318 -0.59 -16.25 -12.39
C ASN A 318 -0.56 -17.66 -11.76
N TYR A 319 -0.71 -18.73 -12.56
CA TYR A 319 -0.74 -20.10 -12.03
C TYR A 319 0.58 -20.58 -11.39
N LEU A 320 1.72 -19.95 -11.70
CA LEU A 320 3.01 -20.27 -11.08
C LEU A 320 3.23 -19.57 -9.75
N GLU A 321 2.36 -18.62 -9.42
CA GLU A 321 2.47 -17.77 -8.24
C GLU A 321 1.59 -18.26 -7.08
N ASP A 322 0.89 -19.38 -7.29
CA ASP A 322 0.37 -20.25 -6.23
C ASP A 322 1.55 -21.03 -5.62
N ILE A 323 2.38 -20.34 -4.84
CA ILE A 323 3.65 -20.85 -4.32
C ILE A 323 3.43 -22.13 -3.52
N ASN A 324 2.38 -22.16 -2.71
CA ASN A 324 2.07 -23.29 -1.84
C ASN A 324 1.22 -24.39 -2.51
N ASN A 325 0.70 -24.15 -3.72
CA ASN A 325 -0.14 -25.05 -4.52
C ASN A 325 -1.45 -25.46 -3.82
N ASP A 326 -2.05 -24.59 -3.00
CA ASP A 326 -3.36 -24.81 -2.36
C ASP A 326 -4.54 -24.37 -3.24
N GLY A 327 -4.25 -23.67 -4.33
CA GLY A 327 -5.20 -23.20 -5.33
C GLY A 327 -5.76 -21.80 -5.08
N ASN A 328 -5.38 -21.12 -3.99
CA ASN A 328 -5.82 -19.75 -3.67
C ASN A 328 -4.69 -18.74 -3.86
N LEU A 329 -4.61 -18.15 -5.06
CA LEU A 329 -3.59 -17.15 -5.37
C LEU A 329 -3.59 -15.94 -4.42
N PHE A 330 -4.73 -15.61 -3.79
CA PHE A 330 -4.81 -14.41 -2.96
C PHE A 330 -4.08 -14.53 -1.62
N ASN A 331 -3.77 -15.75 -1.14
CA ASN A 331 -3.08 -15.94 0.14
C ASN A 331 -1.55 -16.04 0.00
N ASP A 332 -1.03 -16.13 -1.22
CA ASP A 332 0.39 -16.09 -1.53
C ASP A 332 0.82 -14.62 -1.73
N ASP A 333 1.18 -13.99 -0.62
CA ASP A 333 1.62 -12.59 -0.49
C ASP A 333 2.95 -12.61 0.27
N THR A 334 4.07 -12.71 -0.46
CA THR A 334 5.40 -12.99 0.09
C THR A 334 5.86 -11.90 1.05
N ASP A 335 5.70 -10.63 0.67
CA ASP A 335 6.13 -9.50 1.49
C ASP A 335 5.08 -9.04 2.54
N MET A 336 3.85 -9.56 2.45
CA MET A 336 2.69 -9.21 3.29
C MET A 336 2.26 -7.75 3.15
N ASP A 337 2.44 -7.13 1.98
CA ASP A 337 1.96 -5.77 1.73
C ASP A 337 0.45 -5.70 1.39
N GLY A 338 -0.16 -6.85 1.15
CA GLY A 338 -1.57 -7.03 0.83
C GLY A 338 -1.86 -7.20 -0.67
N PHE A 339 -0.85 -7.17 -1.53
CA PHE A 339 -0.94 -7.72 -2.88
C PHE A 339 -0.39 -9.13 -2.87
N ALA A 340 -1.19 -10.05 -3.41
CA ALA A 340 -0.66 -11.36 -3.71
C ALA A 340 0.31 -11.27 -4.88
N ASN A 341 1.29 -12.16 -4.91
CA ASN A 341 2.38 -12.18 -5.88
C ASN A 341 1.87 -11.95 -7.31
N PHE A 342 0.82 -12.67 -7.74
CA PHE A 342 0.24 -12.58 -9.10
C PHE A 342 -0.35 -11.22 -9.55
N ILE A 343 -0.36 -10.23 -8.67
CA ILE A 343 -0.75 -8.84 -8.97
C ILE A 343 0.24 -7.81 -8.40
N ASP A 344 1.32 -8.28 -7.80
CA ASP A 344 2.51 -7.54 -7.40
C ASP A 344 3.62 -7.78 -8.43
N ASN A 345 4.54 -6.85 -8.61
CA ASN A 345 5.60 -6.95 -9.62
C ASN A 345 7.00 -6.90 -8.99
N ASP A 346 7.05 -7.06 -7.68
CA ASP A 346 8.17 -6.97 -6.74
C ASP A 346 7.70 -7.73 -5.49
N ASP A 347 7.60 -9.05 -5.61
CA ASP A 347 6.86 -9.94 -4.69
C ASP A 347 7.43 -9.93 -3.26
N ASP A 348 8.72 -9.69 -3.12
CA ASP A 348 9.46 -9.75 -1.85
C ASP A 348 9.90 -8.37 -1.34
N ASN A 349 9.64 -7.30 -2.11
CA ASN A 349 9.74 -5.89 -1.71
C ASN A 349 11.15 -5.50 -1.33
N ASP A 350 12.06 -5.81 -2.23
CA ASP A 350 13.47 -5.59 -2.08
C ASP A 350 14.01 -4.49 -3.02
N LEU A 351 13.10 -3.86 -3.79
CA LEU A 351 13.32 -2.81 -4.81
C LEU A 351 13.91 -3.32 -6.13
N VAL A 352 14.14 -4.62 -6.26
CA VAL A 352 14.39 -5.29 -7.52
C VAL A 352 13.05 -5.82 -8.02
N LEU A 353 12.78 -5.68 -9.32
CA LEU A 353 11.51 -6.16 -9.86
C LEU A 353 11.59 -7.65 -10.11
N THR A 354 10.50 -8.39 -9.86
CA THR A 354 10.41 -9.83 -10.13
C THR A 354 10.89 -10.18 -11.54
N VAL A 355 10.56 -9.37 -12.55
CA VAL A 355 11.04 -9.57 -13.94
C VAL A 355 12.57 -9.54 -14.11
N VAL A 356 13.28 -8.76 -13.29
CA VAL A 356 14.74 -8.65 -13.30
C VAL A 356 15.36 -9.90 -12.72
N GLU A 357 14.83 -10.42 -11.63
CA GLU A 357 15.36 -11.58 -10.91
C GLU A 357 14.93 -12.90 -11.54
N TYR A 358 13.69 -12.96 -12.04
CA TYR A 358 13.16 -14.12 -12.73
C TYR A 358 13.84 -14.35 -14.09
N VAL A 359 14.08 -13.27 -14.85
CA VAL A 359 14.51 -13.37 -16.26
C VAL A 359 15.95 -12.92 -16.50
N ASN A 360 16.52 -12.01 -15.72
CA ASN A 360 17.48 -11.07 -16.31
C ASN A 360 18.70 -10.62 -15.51
N ILE A 361 19.35 -11.56 -14.81
CA ILE A 361 20.73 -11.38 -14.39
C ILE A 361 21.60 -12.45 -15.04
N ARG A 362 22.16 -12.09 -16.20
CA ARG A 362 23.16 -12.86 -16.97
C ARG A 362 22.66 -14.16 -17.63
N SER A 363 21.79 -13.98 -18.62
CA SER A 363 21.77 -14.72 -19.90
C SER A 363 21.72 -16.26 -19.87
N SER A 364 20.66 -16.80 -20.48
CA SER A 364 20.58 -18.15 -21.09
C SER A 364 20.25 -19.35 -20.22
N GLN A 365 19.81 -19.17 -18.97
CA GLN A 365 19.27 -20.27 -18.16
C GLN A 365 17.74 -20.20 -18.06
N SER A 366 17.10 -21.34 -18.32
CA SER A 366 15.64 -21.55 -18.16
C SER A 366 15.29 -22.02 -16.75
N THR A 367 16.14 -21.68 -15.77
CA THR A 367 16.02 -22.11 -14.38
C THR A 367 15.85 -20.88 -13.53
N ILE A 368 14.88 -20.93 -12.61
CA ILE A 368 14.68 -19.92 -11.57
C ILE A 368 16.02 -19.65 -10.86
N ILE A 369 16.33 -18.37 -10.65
CA ILE A 369 17.55 -17.92 -9.98
C ILE A 369 17.36 -18.05 -8.46
N ASP A 370 18.38 -18.59 -7.80
CA ASP A 370 18.50 -18.80 -6.36
C ASP A 370 20.00 -18.63 -6.05
N THR A 371 20.37 -17.43 -5.62
CA THR A 371 21.76 -16.97 -5.57
C THR A 371 22.52 -17.61 -4.41
N ASP A 372 21.90 -17.73 -3.24
CA ASP A 372 22.50 -18.30 -2.04
C ASP A 372 22.25 -19.83 -1.90
N ASN A 373 21.33 -20.40 -2.68
CA ASN A 373 20.91 -21.80 -2.69
C ASN A 373 20.19 -22.26 -1.41
N ASP A 374 19.43 -21.38 -0.76
CA ASP A 374 18.61 -21.74 0.40
C ASP A 374 17.26 -22.39 0.03
N GLY A 375 16.91 -22.34 -1.26
CA GLY A 375 15.69 -22.91 -1.83
C GLY A 375 14.53 -21.93 -1.99
N ILE A 376 14.72 -20.66 -1.64
CA ILE A 376 13.83 -19.55 -1.97
C ILE A 376 14.39 -18.87 -3.24
N PRO A 377 13.60 -18.75 -4.32
CA PRO A 377 14.00 -17.98 -5.48
C PRO A 377 14.26 -16.52 -5.15
N ASN A 378 15.18 -15.88 -5.89
CA ASN A 378 15.54 -14.48 -5.66
C ASN A 378 14.33 -13.53 -5.61
N TYR A 379 13.43 -13.64 -6.60
CA TYR A 379 12.20 -12.82 -6.63
C TYR A 379 11.23 -13.06 -5.45
N LEU A 380 11.51 -14.01 -4.56
CA LEU A 380 10.77 -14.30 -3.32
C LEU A 380 11.67 -14.15 -2.07
N ASP A 381 12.92 -13.68 -2.21
CA ASP A 381 13.95 -13.62 -1.18
C ASP A 381 14.63 -12.24 -1.07
N ASN A 382 14.29 -11.52 0.00
CA ASN A 382 14.73 -10.15 0.20
C ASN A 382 16.17 -9.99 0.76
N ASP A 383 16.90 -11.08 0.94
CA ASP A 383 18.33 -11.15 1.33
C ASP A 383 19.01 -12.14 0.38
N ASP A 384 18.96 -11.80 -0.91
CA ASP A 384 19.25 -12.64 -2.09
C ASP A 384 20.56 -13.44 -2.06
N ASP A 385 21.59 -12.89 -1.42
CA ASP A 385 22.90 -13.51 -1.27
C ASP A 385 23.20 -13.96 0.16
N ASN A 386 22.24 -13.75 1.07
CA ASN A 386 22.22 -14.09 2.49
C ASN A 386 23.47 -13.59 3.23
N ASP A 387 23.93 -12.39 2.89
CA ASP A 387 25.02 -11.71 3.58
C ASP A 387 24.56 -11.03 4.88
N GLY A 388 23.25 -10.87 5.04
CA GLY A 388 22.61 -10.29 6.20
C GLY A 388 22.17 -8.83 6.05
N VAL A 389 22.34 -8.23 4.88
CA VAL A 389 21.82 -6.94 4.46
C VAL A 389 20.69 -7.23 3.46
N LEU A 390 19.48 -6.72 3.74
CA LEU A 390 18.40 -6.88 2.75
C LEU A 390 18.77 -6.17 1.45
N THR A 391 18.45 -6.75 0.30
CA THR A 391 18.75 -6.23 -1.05
C THR A 391 18.40 -4.74 -1.17
N LYS A 392 17.24 -4.31 -0.64
CA LYS A 392 16.83 -2.90 -0.66
C LYS A 392 17.78 -1.92 0.03
N PHE A 393 18.66 -2.41 0.90
CA PHE A 393 19.67 -1.61 1.59
C PHE A 393 21.06 -1.67 0.94
N GLU A 394 21.16 -2.34 -0.19
CA GLU A 394 22.34 -2.40 -1.05
C GLU A 394 22.25 -1.45 -2.25
N ASP A 395 21.26 -0.55 -2.23
CA ASP A 395 21.26 0.71 -2.98
C ASP A 395 22.23 1.70 -2.32
N TYR A 396 23.53 1.47 -2.52
CA TYR A 396 24.63 2.28 -2.02
C TYR A 396 24.61 3.71 -2.54
N ASN A 397 24.11 3.91 -3.76
CA ASN A 397 24.08 5.22 -4.40
C ASN A 397 22.80 6.04 -4.07
N GLY A 398 21.76 5.38 -3.54
CA GLY A 398 20.51 5.98 -3.09
C GLY A 398 19.56 6.38 -4.21
N ASN A 399 19.64 5.75 -5.39
CA ASN A 399 18.79 6.03 -6.55
C ASN A 399 17.47 5.23 -6.54
N GLY A 400 17.30 4.29 -5.62
CA GLY A 400 16.19 3.36 -5.53
C GLY A 400 16.28 2.17 -6.49
N ASN A 401 17.49 1.76 -6.86
CA ASN A 401 17.72 0.64 -7.77
C ASN A 401 18.95 -0.16 -7.35
N PRO A 402 18.83 -1.10 -6.38
CA PRO A 402 19.92 -1.99 -5.98
C PRO A 402 20.54 -2.75 -7.16
N ALA A 403 19.75 -3.02 -8.20
CA ALA A 403 20.20 -3.79 -9.36
C ALA A 403 21.22 -3.09 -10.27
N ASP A 404 21.53 -1.80 -10.06
CA ASP A 404 22.61 -1.11 -10.78
C ASP A 404 23.87 -0.83 -9.97
N ASP A 405 23.90 -1.22 -8.70
CA ASP A 405 25.07 -1.06 -7.84
C ASP A 405 26.01 -2.26 -7.95
N ASP A 406 27.26 -1.97 -8.34
CA ASP A 406 28.37 -2.92 -8.52
C ASP A 406 29.65 -2.25 -8.01
N THR A 407 29.85 -2.30 -6.70
CA THR A 407 30.92 -1.54 -6.02
C THR A 407 32.31 -2.04 -6.42
N ASN A 408 32.43 -3.33 -6.78
CA ASN A 408 33.69 -3.95 -7.15
C ASN A 408 33.97 -3.91 -8.67
N ALA A 409 33.00 -3.46 -9.48
CA ALA A 409 33.04 -3.35 -10.93
C ALA A 409 33.28 -4.68 -11.67
N ASN A 410 32.81 -5.82 -11.13
CA ASN A 410 32.92 -7.13 -11.76
C ASN A 410 31.74 -7.46 -12.71
N GLY A 411 30.76 -6.56 -12.76
CA GLY A 411 29.55 -6.59 -13.56
C GLY A 411 28.40 -7.37 -12.93
N SER A 412 28.55 -7.87 -11.69
CA SER A 412 27.47 -8.49 -10.91
C SER A 412 26.94 -7.42 -9.98
N PRO A 413 25.62 -7.26 -9.85
CA PRO A 413 25.08 -6.42 -8.82
C PRO A 413 25.50 -6.89 -7.42
N ASP A 414 25.70 -5.94 -6.50
CA ASP A 414 26.22 -6.20 -5.16
C ASP A 414 25.28 -7.12 -4.36
N TYR A 415 23.96 -6.99 -4.52
CA TYR A 415 22.95 -7.80 -3.82
C TYR A 415 22.93 -9.30 -4.16
N LEU A 416 23.75 -9.71 -5.13
CA LEU A 416 23.94 -11.11 -5.50
C LEU A 416 25.30 -11.64 -5.06
N GLU A 417 26.04 -10.86 -4.29
CA GLU A 417 27.43 -11.10 -3.97
C GLU A 417 27.69 -11.04 -2.48
N ASN A 418 27.57 -12.19 -1.80
CA ASN A 418 27.76 -12.29 -0.35
C ASN A 418 29.08 -11.68 0.19
N ALA A 419 30.11 -11.62 -0.66
CA ALA A 419 31.41 -11.06 -0.32
C ALA A 419 31.48 -9.51 -0.42
N VAL A 420 30.45 -8.87 -0.95
CA VAL A 420 30.37 -7.45 -1.29
C VAL A 420 29.45 -6.69 -0.34
N ALA A 421 28.99 -7.34 0.74
CA ALA A 421 28.43 -6.78 1.97
C ALA A 421 29.16 -5.53 2.48
N LEU A 422 28.99 -4.42 1.77
CA LEU A 422 29.66 -3.15 1.99
C LEU A 422 28.67 -2.23 2.65
N GLY A 423 27.94 -2.74 3.66
CA GLY A 423 26.95 -2.00 4.43
C GLY A 423 27.31 -0.51 4.47
N ILE A 424 26.54 0.27 3.72
CA ILE A 424 26.84 1.62 3.23
C ILE A 424 27.74 2.36 4.21
N ALA A 425 29.01 2.54 3.85
CA ALA A 425 30.03 3.17 4.67
C ALA A 425 29.92 2.78 6.16
N GLN A 426 30.49 1.62 6.51
CA GLN A 426 31.28 1.59 7.73
C GLN A 426 32.19 2.84 7.73
N ASN A 427 31.77 3.89 8.43
CA ASN A 427 32.69 4.37 9.42
C ASN A 427 32.98 3.15 10.29
N GLU A 428 34.14 2.53 10.04
CA GLU A 428 34.85 1.80 11.07
C GLU A 428 34.62 2.61 12.37
N ASN A 429 33.87 2.06 13.34
CA ASN A 429 33.47 2.65 14.63
C ASN A 429 32.00 3.08 14.88
N ALA A 430 30.98 2.41 14.36
CA ALA A 430 29.62 2.52 14.96
C ALA A 430 29.08 1.13 15.35
N GLU A 431 29.70 0.48 16.35
CA GLU A 431 29.19 -0.78 16.92
C GLU A 431 27.90 -0.52 17.71
N PHE A 432 26.76 -0.45 17.04
CA PHE A 432 25.48 -0.59 17.73
C PHE A 432 25.25 -2.07 18.04
N SER A 433 24.86 -2.37 19.27
CA SER A 433 24.42 -3.72 19.64
C SER A 433 23.06 -3.63 20.30
N ILE A 434 22.28 -4.71 20.19
CA ILE A 434 20.95 -4.75 20.73
C ILE A 434 20.79 -5.96 21.65
N TYR A 435 20.18 -5.75 22.81
CA TYR A 435 20.00 -6.79 23.82
C TYR A 435 18.70 -6.60 24.62
N PRO A 436 18.14 -7.66 25.22
CA PRO A 436 18.52 -9.05 25.00
C PRO A 436 18.18 -9.48 23.56
N ASN A 437 18.91 -10.45 23.03
CA ASN A 437 18.55 -11.14 21.78
C ASN A 437 18.74 -12.65 22.04
N PRO A 438 17.68 -13.46 22.06
CA PRO A 438 16.28 -13.12 21.78
C PRO A 438 15.60 -12.23 22.84
N VAL A 439 14.55 -11.50 22.44
CA VAL A 439 13.79 -10.54 23.26
C VAL A 439 12.29 -10.92 23.34
N ASN A 440 11.62 -10.58 24.44
CA ASN A 440 10.15 -10.70 24.56
C ASN A 440 9.47 -9.31 24.51
N ASP A 441 9.86 -8.42 25.44
CA ASP A 441 9.09 -7.20 25.71
C ASP A 441 9.81 -5.88 25.40
N GLN A 442 11.10 -5.81 25.76
CA GLN A 442 11.89 -4.59 25.66
C GLN A 442 13.27 -4.85 25.12
N LEU A 443 13.63 -4.05 24.13
CA LEU A 443 14.87 -4.10 23.39
C LEU A 443 15.73 -2.88 23.76
N PHE A 444 16.97 -3.08 24.18
CA PHE A 444 17.91 -2.04 24.59
C PHE A 444 19.01 -1.90 23.55
N ILE A 445 19.37 -0.66 23.24
CA ILE A 445 20.43 -0.36 22.27
C ILE A 445 21.66 0.14 23.00
N GLN A 446 22.79 -0.52 22.75
CA GLN A 446 24.10 -0.05 23.14
C GLN A 446 24.63 0.88 22.04
N ASN A 447 24.92 2.12 22.41
CA ASN A 447 25.58 3.11 21.56
C ASN A 447 26.92 3.49 22.22
N PRO A 448 27.96 2.65 22.11
CA PRO A 448 29.22 2.83 22.82
C PRO A 448 29.95 4.12 22.42
N ASN A 449 29.76 4.57 21.17
CA ASN A 449 30.42 5.76 20.63
C ASN A 449 29.60 7.05 20.78
N GLN A 450 28.46 6.98 21.50
CA GLN A 450 27.60 8.12 21.82
C GLN A 450 27.21 8.94 20.58
N LEU A 451 26.98 8.26 19.45
CA LEU A 451 26.58 8.91 18.21
C LEU A 451 25.18 9.51 18.35
N ASP A 452 24.95 10.65 17.70
CA ASP A 452 23.62 11.28 17.64
C ASP A 452 22.71 10.44 16.72
N ILE A 453 21.83 9.64 17.35
CA ILE A 453 20.83 8.83 16.64
C ILE A 453 19.64 9.73 16.27
N GLN A 454 19.34 9.79 14.97
CA GLN A 454 18.22 10.54 14.40
C GLN A 454 16.92 9.73 14.34
N SER A 455 17.02 8.42 14.13
CA SER A 455 15.90 7.49 14.20
C SER A 455 16.36 6.02 14.25
N LEU A 456 15.42 5.15 14.63
CA LEU A 456 15.47 3.72 14.46
C LEU A 456 14.28 3.28 13.63
N LEU A 457 14.51 2.35 12.72
CA LEU A 457 13.50 1.73 11.88
C LEU A 457 13.58 0.22 12.12
N ILE A 458 12.48 -0.41 12.51
CA ILE A 458 12.40 -1.86 12.72
C ILE A 458 11.61 -2.46 11.55
N TYR A 459 12.24 -3.39 10.86
CA TYR A 459 11.67 -4.16 9.77
C TYR A 459 11.43 -5.60 10.21
N ASN A 460 10.34 -6.22 9.77
CA ASN A 460 10.14 -7.67 9.94
C ASN A 460 11.05 -8.46 8.98
N ALA A 461 10.96 -9.80 9.02
CA ALA A 461 11.72 -10.68 8.13
C ALA A 461 11.42 -10.43 6.64
N ASN A 462 10.21 -9.97 6.32
CA ASN A 462 9.78 -9.64 4.97
C ASN A 462 10.15 -8.19 4.57
N GLY A 463 11.02 -7.52 5.34
CA GLY A 463 11.48 -6.18 5.02
C GLY A 463 10.43 -5.06 5.18
N ALA A 464 9.24 -5.33 5.70
CA ALA A 464 8.21 -4.32 5.96
C ALA A 464 8.54 -3.50 7.22
N LEU A 465 8.44 -2.17 7.14
CA LEU A 465 8.68 -1.28 8.28
C LEU A 465 7.55 -1.40 9.32
N VAL A 466 7.82 -2.10 10.41
CA VAL A 466 6.84 -2.30 11.50
C VAL A 466 6.93 -1.25 12.60
N LYS A 467 8.04 -0.51 12.72
CA LYS A 467 8.19 0.52 13.77
C LYS A 467 9.23 1.59 13.43
N GLU A 468 8.91 2.86 13.69
CA GLU A 468 9.88 3.97 13.67
C GLU A 468 9.98 4.64 15.05
N VAL A 469 11.21 4.88 15.53
CA VAL A 469 11.50 5.61 16.78
C VAL A 469 12.46 6.75 16.50
N LYS A 470 12.02 8.00 16.56
CA LYS A 470 12.85 9.15 16.13
C LYS A 470 13.91 9.57 17.16
N THR A 471 13.57 9.96 18.39
CA THR A 471 14.60 10.41 19.35
C THR A 471 14.28 10.10 20.81
N SER A 472 15.31 10.04 21.66
CA SER A 472 15.28 9.86 23.13
C SER A 472 14.77 8.50 23.63
N PHE A 473 15.47 7.43 23.24
CA PHE A 473 15.22 6.08 23.73
C PHE A 473 16.49 5.49 24.34
N THR A 474 16.37 4.88 25.51
CA THR A 474 17.35 3.92 26.06
C THR A 474 16.87 2.48 25.84
N SER A 475 15.58 2.32 25.60
CA SER A 475 14.92 1.06 25.29
C SER A 475 13.70 1.30 24.41
N ILE A 476 13.30 0.26 23.69
CA ILE A 476 12.16 0.22 22.79
C ILE A 476 11.25 -0.90 23.29
N SER A 477 9.97 -0.61 23.51
CA SER A 477 9.01 -1.69 23.70
C SER A 477 8.73 -2.33 22.36
N ILE A 478 8.73 -3.65 22.32
CA ILE A 478 8.42 -4.44 21.14
C ILE A 478 7.19 -5.33 21.35
N ASN A 479 6.41 -5.13 22.41
CA ASN A 479 5.26 -5.97 22.78
C ASN A 479 4.24 -6.14 21.65
N ASP A 480 4.12 -5.11 20.83
CA ASP A 480 3.25 -4.99 19.66
C ASP A 480 3.68 -5.84 18.45
N LEU A 481 4.92 -6.34 18.43
CA LEU A 481 5.44 -7.15 17.34
C LEU A 481 5.07 -8.64 17.50
N ALA A 482 4.93 -9.41 16.43
CA ALA A 482 4.76 -10.87 16.50
C ALA A 482 6.12 -11.56 16.77
N ALA A 483 6.11 -12.81 17.25
CA ALA A 483 7.35 -13.60 17.35
C ALA A 483 7.96 -13.78 15.96
N GLY A 484 9.28 -13.59 15.82
CA GLY A 484 9.93 -13.60 14.50
C GLY A 484 11.33 -12.95 14.49
N LEU A 485 11.98 -12.97 13.34
CA LEU A 485 13.22 -12.24 13.07
C LEU A 485 12.90 -10.80 12.63
N TYR A 486 13.71 -9.85 13.09
CA TYR A 486 13.57 -8.44 12.77
C TYR A 486 14.94 -7.82 12.48
N LEU A 487 14.96 -6.82 11.60
CA LEU A 487 16.11 -5.97 11.34
C LEU A 487 15.86 -4.58 11.94
N VAL A 488 16.86 -4.02 12.62
CA VAL A 488 16.82 -2.64 13.13
C VAL A 488 17.84 -1.83 12.39
N GLN A 489 17.36 -0.82 11.67
CA GLN A 489 18.19 0.19 11.03
C GLN A 489 18.30 1.42 11.94
N VAL A 490 19.52 1.76 12.33
CA VAL A 490 19.89 2.91 13.16
C VAL A 490 20.39 4.04 12.26
N LYS A 491 19.62 5.11 12.12
CA LYS A 491 20.02 6.31 11.37
C LYS A 491 20.70 7.32 12.29
N THR A 492 21.90 7.74 11.93
CA THR A 492 22.67 8.79 12.62
C THR A 492 22.91 9.97 11.68
N ILE A 493 23.45 11.08 12.21
CA ILE A 493 23.88 12.21 11.38
C ILE A 493 24.95 11.85 10.33
N THR A 494 25.73 10.79 10.57
CA THR A 494 26.90 10.42 9.77
C THR A 494 26.67 9.19 8.89
N GLY A 495 25.50 8.54 8.98
CA GLY A 495 25.22 7.32 8.24
C GLY A 495 24.25 6.40 8.98
N THR A 496 24.11 5.18 8.46
CA THR A 496 23.12 4.19 8.89
C THR A 496 23.82 2.90 9.33
N SER A 497 23.27 2.16 10.30
CA SER A 497 23.78 0.86 10.75
C SER A 497 22.64 -0.13 10.95
N ASN A 498 22.80 -1.38 10.52
CA ASN A 498 21.76 -2.41 10.59
C ASN A 498 22.11 -3.48 11.64
N VAL A 499 21.14 -3.92 12.44
CA VAL A 499 21.33 -4.98 13.44
C VAL A 499 20.11 -5.88 13.54
N LYS A 500 20.29 -7.22 13.47
CA LYS A 500 19.20 -8.21 13.57
C LYS A 500 18.85 -8.56 15.03
N PHE A 501 17.58 -8.82 15.33
CA PHE A 501 17.13 -9.42 16.60
C PHE A 501 15.97 -10.42 16.43
N VAL A 502 15.83 -11.36 17.35
CA VAL A 502 14.73 -12.34 17.37
C VAL A 502 13.74 -12.01 18.49
N LYS A 503 12.47 -11.84 18.14
CA LYS A 503 11.35 -11.78 19.10
C LYS A 503 10.80 -13.17 19.40
N ARG A 504 10.54 -13.47 20.67
CA ARG A 504 9.88 -14.68 21.14
C ARG A 504 8.45 -14.45 21.60
#